data_AF-A0A2K3P9N6-F1
#
_entry.id   AF-A0A2K3P9N6-F1
#
_cell.length_a   1.000
_cell.length_b   1.000
_cell.length_c   1.000
_cell.angle_alpha   90.00
_cell.angle_beta   90.00
_cell.angle_gamma   90.00
#
_symmetry.space_group_name_H-M   'P 1'
#
loop_
_entity.id
_entity.type
_entity.pdbx_description
1 polymer ?
#
loop_
_entity_poly.entity_id
_entity_poly.type
_entity_poly.pdbx_seq_one_letter_code
_entity_poly.pdbx_strand_id
1 'polypeptide(L)' 'MGGEVKIWNPVEIAEQARNDYASQIFPSLLTIDPSLSLPQMTPLVINLCKDMFKAWSKFDDSCFKVEQISGGITNM' A
#
# COMPACT_ATOMS: atom_id res chain seq x y z
N MET A 1 -9.75 -11.14 38.86
CA MET A 1 -9.94 -9.92 38.04
C MET A 1 -10.21 -10.39 36.62
N GLY A 2 -11.43 -10.20 36.12
CA GLY A 2 -11.85 -10.73 34.82
C GLY A 2 -11.28 -9.89 33.68
N GLY A 3 -10.57 -10.53 32.75
CA GLY A 3 -10.11 -9.89 31.52
C GLY A 3 -11.31 -9.69 30.59
N GLU A 4 -11.70 -8.44 30.41
CA GLU A 4 -12.68 -8.01 29.42
C GLU A 4 -12.18 -8.35 28.01
N VAL A 5 -12.79 -9.37 27.40
CA VAL A 5 -12.59 -9.71 26.00
C VAL A 5 -13.25 -8.61 25.18
N LYS A 6 -12.46 -7.71 24.59
CA LYS A 6 -12.96 -6.74 23.61
C LYS A 6 -13.49 -7.52 22.41
N ILE A 7 -14.80 -7.64 22.32
CA ILE A 7 -15.49 -8.16 21.13
C ILE A 7 -15.39 -7.05 20.08
N TRP A 8 -14.54 -7.26 19.09
CA TRP A 8 -14.35 -6.30 18.01
C TRP A 8 -15.44 -6.49 16.96
N ASN A 9 -16.19 -5.43 16.68
CA ASN A 9 -17.13 -5.41 15.58
C ASN A 9 -16.38 -5.18 14.26
N PRO A 10 -16.43 -6.12 13.30
CA PRO A 10 -15.68 -6.03 12.06
C PRO A 10 -16.11 -4.85 11.17
N VAL A 11 -17.37 -4.39 11.26
CA VAL A 11 -17.88 -3.25 10.50
C VAL A 11 -17.29 -1.95 11.05
N GLU A 12 -17.31 -1.79 12.38
CA GLU A 12 -16.76 -0.60 13.05
C GLU A 12 -15.25 -0.52 12.85
N ILE A 13 -14.53 -1.65 12.88
CA ILE A 13 -13.10 -1.68 12.52
C ILE A 13 -12.89 -1.23 11.07
N ALA A 14 -13.69 -1.74 10.13
CA ALA A 14 -13.53 -1.40 8.71
C ALA A 14 -13.84 0.08 8.43
N GLU A 15 -14.82 0.67 9.11
CA GLU A 15 -15.12 2.10 8.99
C GLU A 15 -14.07 2.99 9.67
N GLN A 16 -13.58 2.61 10.85
CA GLN A 16 -12.49 3.32 11.52
C GLN A 16 -11.21 3.28 10.67
N ALA A 17 -10.85 2.11 10.16
CA ALA A 17 -9.72 1.96 9.25
C ALA A 17 -9.91 2.81 7.98
N ARG A 18 -11.11 2.87 7.42
CA ARG A 18 -11.39 3.68 6.23
C ARG A 18 -11.13 5.16 6.49
N ASN A 19 -11.57 5.69 7.64
CA ASN A 19 -11.36 7.10 8.00
C ASN A 19 -9.90 7.41 8.37
N ASP A 20 -9.25 6.50 9.11
CA ASP A 20 -7.87 6.71 9.58
C ASP A 20 -6.83 6.52 8.47
N TYR A 21 -7.01 5.56 7.56
CA TYR A 21 -6.02 5.29 6.52
C TYR A 21 -6.22 6.14 5.26
N ALA A 22 -7.46 6.46 4.87
CA ALA A 22 -7.67 7.29 3.67
C ALA A 22 -7.10 8.70 3.81
N SER A 23 -7.06 9.24 5.04
CA SER A 23 -6.40 10.52 5.35
C SER A 23 -4.86 10.45 5.31
N GLN A 24 -4.28 9.25 5.23
CA GLN A 24 -2.84 9.01 5.20
C GLN A 24 -2.31 8.57 3.81
N ILE A 25 -3.19 8.51 2.80
CA ILE A 25 -2.81 8.27 1.41
C ILE A 25 -2.73 9.62 0.71
N PHE A 26 -1.55 9.94 0.20
CA PHE A 26 -1.30 11.19 -0.51
C PHE A 26 -1.23 10.95 -2.01
N PRO A 27 -1.79 11.85 -2.84
CA PRO A 27 -1.60 11.77 -4.27
C PRO A 27 -0.10 11.95 -4.59
N SER A 28 0.41 11.10 -5.47
CA SER A 28 1.77 11.24 -6.00
C SER A 28 1.72 11.87 -7.39
N LEU A 29 2.77 12.64 -7.72
CA LEU A 29 3.02 13.13 -9.07
C LEU A 29 3.96 12.19 -9.86
N LEU A 30 4.45 11.11 -9.24
CA LEU A 30 5.30 10.14 -9.90
C LEU A 30 4.51 9.32 -10.92
N THR A 31 5.10 9.10 -12.08
CA THR A 31 4.56 8.24 -13.13
C THR A 31 5.52 7.09 -13.40
N ILE A 32 4.97 5.93 -13.77
CA ILE A 32 5.74 4.74 -14.09
C ILE A 32 5.37 4.31 -15.49
N ASP A 33 6.37 4.11 -16.34
CA ASP A 33 6.18 3.56 -17.68
C ASP A 33 5.93 2.05 -17.59
N PRO A 34 4.74 1.55 -18.00
CA PRO A 34 4.39 0.13 -17.92
C PRO A 34 5.11 -0.73 -18.97
N SER A 35 5.82 -0.13 -19.94
CA SER A 35 6.62 -0.88 -20.91
C SER A 35 7.95 -1.39 -20.32
N LEU A 36 8.34 -0.90 -19.14
CA LEU A 36 9.55 -1.30 -18.45
C LEU A 36 9.47 -2.75 -17.94
N SER A 37 10.61 -3.42 -17.88
CA SER A 37 10.69 -4.73 -17.25
C SER A 37 10.51 -4.64 -15.73
N LEU A 38 10.03 -5.72 -15.09
CA LEU A 38 9.80 -5.77 -13.64
C LEU A 38 11.02 -5.30 -12.80
N PRO A 39 12.28 -5.70 -13.10
CA PRO A 39 13.44 -5.21 -12.35
C PRO A 39 13.62 -3.69 -12.42
N GLN A 40 13.26 -3.07 -13.55
CA GLN A 40 13.35 -1.62 -13.74
C GLN A 40 12.17 -0.90 -13.06
N MET A 41 10.98 -1.49 -13.09
CA MET A 41 9.79 -0.93 -12.43
C MET A 41 9.87 -1.02 -10.90
N THR A 42 10.48 -2.07 -10.36
CA THR A 42 10.52 -2.35 -8.92
C THR A 42 10.91 -1.12 -8.07
N PRO A 43 12.07 -0.46 -8.29
CA PRO A 43 12.42 0.72 -7.50
C PRO A 43 11.48 1.91 -7.71
N LEU A 44 10.88 2.05 -8.89
CA LEU A 44 9.93 3.13 -9.19
C LEU A 44 8.60 2.92 -8.44
N VAL A 45 8.12 1.67 -8.40
CA VAL A 45 6.92 1.29 -7.64
C VAL A 45 7.14 1.50 -6.15
N ILE A 46 8.32 1.11 -5.62
CA ILE A 46 8.65 1.32 -4.21
C ILE A 46 8.65 2.81 -3.88
N ASN A 47 9.26 3.65 -4.72
CA ASN A 47 9.29 5.10 -4.53
C ASN A 47 7.88 5.70 -4.58
N LEU A 48 7.04 5.28 -5.54
CA LEU A 48 5.65 5.68 -5.61
C LEU A 48 4.89 5.31 -4.33
N CYS A 49 5.05 4.08 -3.83
CA CYS A 49 4.42 3.65 -2.59
C CYS A 49 4.91 4.46 -1.38
N LYS A 50 6.21 4.75 -1.27
CA LYS A 50 6.76 5.58 -0.19
C LYS A 50 6.27 7.03 -0.26
N ASP A 51 6.02 7.53 -1.47
CA ASP A 51 5.49 8.87 -1.69
C ASP A 51 4.01 8.96 -1.33
N MET A 52 3.20 7.96 -1.70
CA MET A 52 1.77 7.91 -1.38
C MET A 52 1.50 7.55 0.07
N PHE A 53 2.24 6.60 0.63
CA PHE A 53 2.11 6.13 2.01
C PHE A 53 3.31 6.63 2.82
N LYS A 54 3.26 7.87 3.31
CA LYS A 54 4.41 8.52 3.98
C LYS A 54 4.99 7.71 5.14
N ALA A 55 4.18 6.91 5.82
CA ALA A 55 4.62 6.00 6.88
C ALA A 55 5.62 4.92 6.40
N TRP A 56 5.64 4.60 5.10
CA TRP A 56 6.50 3.59 4.50
C TRP A 56 7.89 4.13 4.11
N SER A 57 8.06 5.45 4.04
CA SER A 57 9.34 6.11 3.70
C SER A 57 10.50 5.72 4.62
N LYS A 58 10.21 5.29 5.86
CA LYS A 58 11.19 4.86 6.85
C LYS A 58 11.75 3.44 6.64
N PHE A 59 11.13 2.64 5.77
CA PHE A 59 11.57 1.27 5.51
C PHE A 59 12.60 1.22 4.39
N ASP A 60 13.58 0.34 4.53
CA ASP A 60 14.54 0.05 3.47
C ASP A 60 13.88 -0.66 2.28
N ASP A 61 14.45 -0.53 1.09
CA ASP A 61 13.92 -1.16 -0.13
C ASP A 61 13.88 -2.69 -0.04
N SER A 62 14.73 -3.31 0.77
CA SER A 62 14.71 -4.76 1.05
C SER A 62 13.45 -5.24 1.78
N CYS A 63 12.68 -4.34 2.40
CA CYS A 63 11.41 -4.66 3.04
C CYS A 63 10.27 -4.83 2.02
N PHE A 64 10.52 -4.54 0.74
CA PHE A 64 9.52 -4.58 -0.31
C PHE A 64 9.76 -5.76 -1.25
N LYS A 65 8.66 -6.40 -1.65
CA LYS A 65 8.64 -7.41 -2.70
C LYS A 65 7.62 -6.98 -3.75
N VAL A 66 8.07 -6.77 -4.97
CA VAL A 66 7.21 -6.39 -6.10
C VAL A 66 7.12 -7.58 -7.05
N GLU A 67 5.90 -8.01 -7.34
CA GLU A 67 5.61 -9.13 -8.23
C GLU A 67 4.59 -8.69 -9.27
N GLN A 68 4.79 -9.13 -10.51
CA GLN A 68 3.76 -8.99 -11.53
C GLN A 68 2.71 -10.08 -11.31
N ILE A 69 1.45 -9.69 -11.19
CA ILE A 69 0.32 -10.60 -11.12
C ILE A 69 -0.38 -10.63 -12.48
N SER A 70 -1.00 -11.73 -12.87
CA SER A 70 -1.78 -11.72 -14.12
C SER A 70 -3.05 -10.90 -13.90
N GLY A 71 -3.15 -9.74 -14.55
CA GLY A 71 -4.40 -9.00 -14.65
C GLY A 71 -5.36 -9.58 -15.70
N GLY A 72 -6.61 -9.09 -15.69
CA GLY A 72 -7.50 -9.23 -16.83
C GLY A 72 -7.06 -8.33 -18.00
N ILE A 73 -7.83 -8.27 -19.08
CA ILE A 73 -7.45 -7.56 -20.33
C ILE A 73 -7.08 -6.07 -20.10
N THR A 74 -7.63 -5.44 -19.06
CA THR A 74 -7.54 -3.98 -18.83
C THR A 74 -6.45 -3.57 -17.84
N ASN A 75 -5.86 -4.50 -17.07
CA ASN A 75 -4.88 -4.16 -16.05
C ASN A 75 -3.65 -5.05 -16.18
N MET A 76 -2.47 -4.47 -15.97
CA MET A 76 -1.20 -5.22 -15.98
C MET A 76 -1.08 -6.12 -14.75
#